data_AF-A0A6L3ZUT5-F1
#
_entry.id   AF-A0A6L3ZUT5-F1
#
_cell.length_a   1.000
_cell.length_b   1.000
_cell.length_c   1.000
_cell.angle_alpha   90.00
_cell.angle_beta   90.00
_cell.angle_gamma   90.00
#
_symmetry.space_group_name_H-M   'P 1'
#
loop_
_entity.id
_entity.type
_entity.pdbx_description
1 polymer ?
#
loop_
_entity_poly.entity_id
_entity_poly.type
_entity_poly.pdbx_seq_one_letter_code
_entity_poly.pdbx_strand_id
1 'polypeptide(L)'
;GGNWFGTGNIAMITIHTWFLGWGTDGLEGNWDFAPVPSYEGVTTAKLHADTFGMMNTTAHPDEAFEVLSYLLGDRAEDLTALYNGMPARLSLQGTYIEHYIAQLTETYPDTDFASKNWPVVPAGLAYPDNPNHEEGMPSFLEASDRYTSYTQEADNNADFDVDAGLDALQADLQAIFDARAE
;
A
#
# COMPACT_ATOMS: atom_id res chain seq x y z
N GLY A 1 1.85 13.23 7.41
CA GLY A 1 2.18 11.82 7.68
C GLY A 1 3.11 11.78 8.87
N GLY A 2 2.82 10.93 9.84
CA GLY A 2 3.66 10.70 11.03
C GLY A 2 3.87 9.21 11.26
N ASN A 3 4.97 8.83 11.90
CA ASN A 3 5.23 7.44 12.28
C ASN A 3 4.71 7.18 13.69
N TRP A 4 3.41 6.92 13.81
CA TRP A 4 2.77 6.67 15.12
C TRP A 4 3.13 5.31 15.72
N PHE A 5 3.39 4.31 14.87
CA PHE A 5 3.84 3.00 15.33
C PHE A 5 5.25 3.06 15.92
N GLY A 6 6.14 3.81 15.28
CA GLY A 6 7.50 4.08 15.75
C GLY A 6 7.59 4.74 17.13
N THR A 7 6.50 5.32 17.66
CA THR A 7 6.50 5.87 19.01
C THR A 7 6.33 4.80 20.10
N GLY A 8 6.05 3.54 19.75
CA GLY A 8 5.78 2.46 20.70
C GLY A 8 4.43 2.56 21.43
N ASN A 9 3.56 3.54 21.10
CA ASN A 9 2.25 3.71 21.73
C ASN A 9 1.12 2.97 21.00
N ILE A 10 1.41 2.42 19.82
CA ILE A 10 0.46 1.66 19.01
C ILE A 10 0.98 0.23 18.90
N ALA A 11 0.16 -0.74 19.33
CA ALA A 11 0.56 -2.15 19.33
C ALA A 11 0.47 -2.82 17.95
N MET A 12 -0.33 -2.26 17.03
CA MET A 12 -0.58 -2.84 15.71
C MET A 12 -0.92 -1.75 14.70
N ILE A 13 -0.40 -1.88 13.49
CA ILE A 13 -0.79 -1.08 12.33
C ILE A 13 -1.05 -1.99 11.12
N THR A 14 -2.00 -1.62 10.29
CA THR A 14 -2.20 -2.21 8.96
C THR A 14 -1.47 -1.36 7.93
N ILE A 15 -0.32 -1.83 7.45
CA ILE A 15 0.57 -1.07 6.57
C ILE A 15 1.24 -1.97 5.54
N HIS A 16 1.87 -1.38 4.53
CA HIS A 16 2.58 -2.09 3.46
C HIS A 16 4.06 -2.28 3.79
N THR A 17 4.72 -3.17 3.05
CA THR A 17 6.15 -3.47 3.22
C THR A 17 7.07 -2.27 2.98
N TRP A 18 6.66 -1.26 2.21
CA TRP A 18 7.43 -0.01 2.04
C TRP A 18 7.67 0.76 3.36
N PHE A 19 6.90 0.45 4.41
CA PHE A 19 7.07 1.03 5.73
C PHE A 19 8.27 0.46 6.50
N LEU A 20 8.78 -0.70 6.10
CA LEU A 20 9.93 -1.34 6.73
C LEU A 20 11.20 -0.50 6.56
N GLY A 21 12.12 -0.64 7.52
CA GLY A 21 13.29 0.22 7.61
C GLY A 21 12.94 1.47 8.38
N TRP A 22 12.80 2.62 7.71
CA TRP A 22 12.56 3.92 8.36
C TRP A 22 11.35 3.95 9.31
N GLY A 23 10.29 3.20 9.02
CA GLY A 23 9.07 3.18 9.83
C GLY A 23 9.21 2.30 11.09
N THR A 24 10.15 1.37 11.08
CA THR A 24 10.43 0.45 12.20
C THR A 24 11.77 0.75 12.89
N ASP A 25 12.55 1.68 12.35
CA ASP A 25 13.85 2.06 12.86
C ASP A 25 13.72 2.70 14.25
N GLY A 26 14.56 2.25 15.18
CA GLY A 26 14.52 2.70 16.58
C GLY A 26 13.25 2.30 17.36
N LEU A 27 12.39 1.43 16.81
CA LEU A 27 11.22 0.95 17.56
C LEU A 27 11.66 0.08 18.74
N GLU A 28 11.40 0.57 19.96
CA GLU A 28 11.66 -0.19 21.18
C GLU A 28 10.60 -1.29 21.35
N GLY A 29 10.99 -2.55 21.13
CA GLY A 29 10.14 -3.72 21.37
C GLY A 29 10.16 -4.76 20.26
N ASN A 30 9.48 -5.87 20.50
CA ASN A 30 9.32 -6.93 19.50
C ASN A 30 8.11 -6.62 18.61
N TRP A 31 8.34 -6.61 17.30
CA TRP A 31 7.29 -6.53 16.28
C TRP A 31 7.45 -7.67 15.28
N ASP A 32 6.35 -8.04 14.63
CA ASP A 32 6.31 -9.10 13.63
C ASP A 32 5.15 -8.90 12.64
N PHE A 33 5.12 -9.67 11.55
CA PHE A 33 4.02 -9.70 10.59
C PHE A 33 2.92 -10.68 11.02
N ALA A 34 1.68 -10.24 10.87
CA ALA A 34 0.49 -11.07 11.01
C ALA A 34 -0.41 -10.91 9.79
N PRO A 35 -1.20 -11.94 9.42
CA PRO A 35 -2.26 -11.78 8.43
C PRO A 35 -3.22 -10.66 8.84
N VAL A 36 -3.78 -9.93 7.88
CA VAL A 36 -4.79 -8.92 8.16
C VAL A 36 -6.00 -9.60 8.82
N PRO A 37 -6.49 -9.08 9.97
CA PRO A 37 -7.67 -9.64 10.63
C PRO A 37 -8.86 -9.72 9.68
N SER A 38 -9.62 -10.80 9.74
CA SER A 38 -10.83 -10.98 8.95
C SER A 38 -12.02 -10.26 9.58
N TYR A 39 -12.95 -9.79 8.75
CA TYR A 39 -14.31 -9.43 9.14
C TYR A 39 -15.27 -10.47 8.58
N GLU A 40 -16.13 -11.05 9.43
CA GLU A 40 -17.08 -12.11 9.04
C GLU A 40 -16.44 -13.30 8.29
N GLY A 41 -15.18 -13.62 8.62
CA GLY A 41 -14.42 -14.71 8.00
C GLY A 41 -13.78 -14.37 6.66
N VAL A 42 -13.94 -13.13 6.17
CA VAL A 42 -13.29 -12.64 4.96
C VAL A 42 -12.12 -11.72 5.35
N THR A 43 -10.93 -12.02 4.83
CA THR A 43 -9.76 -11.15 4.97
C THR A 43 -9.45 -10.48 3.63
N THR A 44 -8.87 -9.29 3.72
CA THR A 44 -8.40 -8.51 2.58
C THR A 44 -7.05 -7.92 2.93
N ALA A 45 -6.05 -8.21 2.10
CA ALA A 45 -4.70 -7.68 2.18
C ALA A 45 -4.53 -6.63 1.08
N LYS A 46 -4.63 -5.37 1.48
CA LYS A 46 -4.55 -4.22 0.57
C LYS A 46 -3.21 -4.21 -0.17
N LEU A 47 -3.26 -4.09 -1.50
CA LEU A 47 -2.06 -4.05 -2.35
C LEU A 47 -1.90 -2.67 -2.99
N HIS A 48 -0.73 -2.04 -2.77
CA HIS A 48 -0.32 -0.89 -3.61
C HIS A 48 0.51 -1.44 -4.78
N ALA A 49 0.20 -0.99 -5.99
CA ALA A 49 0.88 -1.40 -7.20
C ALA A 49 1.46 -0.19 -7.94
N ASP A 50 2.76 0.00 -7.81
CA ASP A 50 3.46 1.01 -8.58
C ASP A 50 3.69 0.55 -10.02
N THR A 51 3.32 1.39 -10.98
CA THR A 51 3.48 1.12 -12.41
C THR A 51 4.23 2.25 -13.10
N PHE A 52 4.91 1.91 -14.18
CA PHE A 52 5.59 2.87 -15.05
C PHE A 52 4.79 2.98 -16.35
N GLY A 53 4.22 4.16 -16.58
CA GLY A 53 3.38 4.45 -17.75
C GLY A 53 3.99 5.52 -18.66
N MET A 54 3.63 5.46 -19.94
CA MET A 54 3.92 6.55 -20.88
C MET A 54 2.71 7.48 -20.97
N MET A 55 2.97 8.79 -20.80
CA MET A 55 1.95 9.80 -21.02
C MET A 55 1.58 9.84 -22.51
N ASN A 56 0.28 9.80 -22.83
CA ASN A 56 -0.20 9.92 -24.21
C ASN A 56 0.14 11.28 -24.86
N THR A 57 0.56 12.27 -24.06
CA THR A 57 0.98 13.59 -24.52
C THR A 57 2.49 13.72 -24.77
N THR A 58 3.27 12.64 -24.63
CA THR A 58 4.71 12.68 -24.90
C THR A 58 4.98 13.07 -26.36
N ALA A 59 5.95 13.96 -26.59
CA ALA A 59 6.44 14.29 -27.93
C ALA A 59 7.44 13.25 -28.48
N HIS A 60 7.90 12.34 -27.62
CA HIS A 60 8.94 11.34 -27.91
C HIS A 60 8.44 9.93 -27.52
N PRO A 61 7.42 9.40 -28.19
CA PRO A 61 6.80 8.12 -27.81
C PRO A 61 7.73 6.93 -28.03
N ASP A 62 8.54 6.95 -29.08
CA ASP A 62 9.45 5.84 -29.41
C ASP A 62 10.61 5.78 -28.40
N GLU A 63 11.21 6.93 -28.07
CA GLU A 63 12.28 7.01 -27.07
C GLU A 63 11.76 6.71 -25.66
N ALA A 64 10.55 7.16 -25.33
CA ALA A 64 9.91 6.81 -24.05
C ALA A 64 9.67 5.29 -23.96
N PHE A 65 9.24 4.66 -25.05
CA PHE A 65 9.04 3.22 -25.11
C PHE A 65 10.36 2.46 -25.00
N GLU A 66 11.44 2.95 -25.63
CA GLU A 66 12.78 2.39 -25.50
C GLU A 66 13.25 2.39 -24.04
N VAL A 67 13.13 3.52 -23.34
CA VAL A 67 13.51 3.64 -21.93
C VAL A 67 12.65 2.74 -21.04
N LEU A 68 11.34 2.73 -21.24
CA LEU A 68 10.44 1.88 -20.46
C LEU A 68 10.75 0.39 -20.67
N SER A 69 11.01 0.00 -21.92
CA SER A 69 11.39 -1.37 -22.27
C SER A 69 12.73 -1.76 -21.65
N TYR A 70 13.70 -0.85 -21.62
CA TYR A 70 14.99 -1.08 -20.98
C TYR A 70 14.86 -1.24 -19.45
N LEU A 71 14.08 -0.37 -18.80
CA LEU A 71 13.83 -0.42 -17.35
C LEU A 71 13.10 -1.71 -16.94
N LEU A 72 12.06 -2.08 -17.69
CA LEU A 72 11.27 -3.28 -17.40
C LEU A 72 11.90 -4.55 -17.97
N GLY A 73 12.86 -4.46 -18.87
CA GLY A 73 13.57 -5.58 -19.48
C GLY A 73 14.93 -5.79 -18.82
N ASP A 74 15.97 -5.30 -19.50
CA ASP A 74 17.39 -5.50 -19.16
C ASP A 74 17.75 -5.03 -17.76
N ARG A 75 17.09 -3.99 -17.24
CA ARG A 75 17.34 -3.43 -15.90
C ARG A 75 16.28 -3.78 -14.87
N ALA A 76 15.42 -4.78 -15.13
CA ALA A 76 14.34 -5.12 -14.22
C ALA A 76 14.83 -5.56 -12.83
N GLU A 77 15.95 -6.28 -12.77
CA GLU A 77 16.58 -6.69 -11.50
C GLU A 77 17.13 -5.48 -10.74
N ASP A 78 17.85 -4.59 -11.41
CA ASP A 78 18.37 -3.35 -10.82
C ASP A 78 17.25 -2.45 -10.33
N LEU A 79 16.17 -2.33 -11.12
CA LEU A 79 14.98 -1.59 -10.74
C LEU A 79 14.33 -2.19 -9.51
N THR A 80 14.18 -3.52 -9.45
CA THR A 80 13.60 -4.21 -8.29
C THR A 80 14.41 -3.95 -7.01
N ALA A 81 15.74 -4.07 -7.10
CA ALA A 81 16.63 -3.82 -5.97
C ALA A 81 16.61 -2.36 -5.50
N LEU A 82 16.51 -1.41 -6.43
CA LEU A 82 16.44 0.02 -6.08
C LEU A 82 15.08 0.41 -5.51
N TYR A 83 14.01 -0.09 -6.12
CA TYR A 83 12.64 0.30 -5.80
C TYR A 83 12.12 -0.32 -4.50
N ASN A 84 12.73 -1.43 -4.04
CA ASN A 84 12.38 -2.16 -2.82
C ASN A 84 10.95 -2.72 -2.77
N GLY A 85 10.18 -2.60 -3.86
CA GLY A 85 8.87 -3.23 -4.03
C GLY A 85 8.99 -4.67 -4.53
N MET A 86 8.06 -5.54 -4.12
CA MET A 86 8.00 -6.90 -4.62
C MET A 86 7.71 -6.89 -6.13
N PRO A 87 8.55 -7.50 -6.97
CA PRO A 87 8.39 -7.41 -8.42
C PRO A 87 7.14 -8.16 -8.87
N ALA A 88 6.35 -7.56 -9.77
CA ALA A 88 5.21 -8.24 -10.39
C ALA A 88 5.64 -9.42 -11.29
N ARG A 89 6.87 -9.40 -11.80
CA ARG A 89 7.42 -10.47 -12.63
C ARG A 89 7.75 -11.68 -11.76
N LEU A 90 7.00 -12.77 -11.93
CA LEU A 90 7.15 -14.01 -11.16
C LEU A 90 8.59 -14.56 -11.15
N SER A 91 9.32 -14.44 -12.27
CA SER A 91 10.71 -14.90 -12.36
C SER A 91 11.68 -14.15 -11.45
N LEU A 92 11.30 -12.97 -10.94
CA LEU A 92 12.11 -12.15 -10.04
C LEU A 92 11.66 -12.26 -8.58
N GLN A 93 10.55 -12.94 -8.29
CA GLN A 93 10.02 -13.04 -6.92
C GLN A 93 10.78 -14.06 -6.06
N GLY A 94 11.37 -15.09 -6.67
CA GLY A 94 11.96 -16.23 -5.94
C GLY A 94 13.05 -15.86 -4.94
N THR A 95 13.85 -14.84 -5.23
CA THR A 95 14.94 -14.35 -4.35
C THR A 95 14.66 -12.96 -3.78
N TYR A 96 13.51 -12.36 -4.09
CA TYR A 96 13.20 -10.97 -3.70
C TYR A 96 13.24 -10.78 -2.18
N ILE A 97 12.57 -11.65 -1.42
CA ILE A 97 12.51 -11.52 0.06
C ILE A 97 13.91 -11.60 0.67
N GLU A 98 14.76 -12.52 0.19
CA GLU A 98 16.13 -12.68 0.69
C GLU A 98 16.98 -11.42 0.42
N HIS A 99 16.91 -10.87 -0.80
CA HIS A 99 17.59 -9.63 -1.15
C HIS A 99 17.07 -8.44 -0.35
N TYR A 100 15.75 -8.34 -0.16
CA TYR A 100 15.14 -7.24 0.56
C TYR A 100 15.52 -7.26 2.05
N ILE A 101 15.53 -8.43 2.69
CA ILE A 101 16.04 -8.61 4.05
C ILE A 101 17.51 -8.20 4.15
N ALA A 102 18.34 -8.61 3.19
CA ALA A 102 19.77 -8.27 3.19
C ALA A 102 19.99 -6.75 3.13
N GLN A 103 19.27 -6.06 2.25
CA GLN A 103 19.33 -4.61 2.12
C GLN A 103 18.81 -3.87 3.36
N LEU A 104 17.69 -4.33 3.93
CA LEU A 104 17.16 -3.79 5.18
C LEU A 104 18.16 -3.95 6.33
N THR A 105 18.79 -5.12 6.44
CA THR A 105 19.78 -5.43 7.49
C THR A 105 21.06 -4.60 7.32
N GLU A 106 21.50 -4.35 6.09
CA GLU A 106 22.64 -3.47 5.82
C GLU A 106 22.34 -2.01 6.21
N THR A 107 21.13 -1.54 5.89
CA THR A 107 20.73 -0.14 6.11
C THR A 107 20.34 0.14 7.57
N TYR A 108 19.72 -0.84 8.22
CA TYR A 108 19.14 -0.74 9.57
C TYR A 108 19.63 -1.93 10.43
N PRO A 109 20.92 -1.97 10.79
CA PRO A 109 21.56 -3.15 11.40
C PRO A 109 21.06 -3.49 12.79
N ASP A 110 20.41 -2.55 13.48
CA ASP A 110 19.88 -2.74 14.84
C ASP A 110 18.52 -3.45 14.85
N THR A 111 17.92 -3.69 13.67
CA THR A 111 16.66 -4.43 13.54
C THR A 111 16.91 -5.80 12.93
N ASP A 112 16.49 -6.85 13.64
CA ASP A 112 16.53 -8.22 13.13
C ASP A 112 15.36 -8.48 12.17
N PHE A 113 15.55 -8.15 10.89
CA PHE A 113 14.57 -8.43 9.84
C PHE A 113 14.49 -9.92 9.48
N ALA A 114 15.58 -10.67 9.64
CA ALA A 114 15.63 -12.06 9.21
C ALA A 114 14.70 -12.97 10.04
N SER A 115 14.45 -12.63 11.30
CA SER A 115 13.55 -13.40 12.17
C SER A 115 12.06 -13.10 12.00
N LYS A 116 11.67 -12.15 11.15
CA LYS A 116 10.26 -11.80 10.95
C LYS A 116 9.51 -12.88 10.17
N ASN A 117 8.19 -12.91 10.34
CA ASN A 117 7.25 -13.83 9.71
C ASN A 117 6.99 -13.47 8.23
N TRP A 118 8.05 -13.43 7.43
CA TRP A 118 8.02 -13.13 6.00
C TRP A 118 7.06 -13.98 5.17
N PRO A 119 6.77 -15.26 5.47
CA PRO A 119 5.80 -16.04 4.70
C PRO A 119 4.40 -15.42 4.60
N VAL A 120 4.02 -14.54 5.55
CA VAL A 120 2.75 -13.81 5.49
C VAL A 120 2.67 -12.87 4.29
N VAL A 121 3.78 -12.25 3.87
CA VAL A 121 3.81 -11.26 2.79
C VAL A 121 3.32 -11.85 1.45
N PRO A 122 3.95 -12.91 0.90
CA PRO A 122 3.45 -13.52 -0.34
C PRO A 122 2.11 -14.23 -0.15
N ALA A 123 1.77 -14.71 1.05
CA ALA A 123 0.46 -15.29 1.31
C ALA A 123 -0.68 -14.27 1.20
N GLY A 124 -0.42 -13.00 1.54
CA GLY A 124 -1.38 -11.90 1.40
C GLY A 124 -1.82 -11.66 -0.05
N LEU A 125 -0.98 -11.99 -1.04
CA LEU A 125 -1.30 -11.83 -2.46
C LEU A 125 -2.50 -12.68 -2.93
N ALA A 126 -2.93 -13.66 -2.13
CA ALA A 126 -4.15 -14.42 -2.39
C ALA A 126 -5.45 -13.67 -2.00
N TYR A 127 -5.34 -12.53 -1.32
CA TYR A 127 -6.47 -11.79 -0.75
C TYR A 127 -6.47 -10.29 -1.13
N PRO A 128 -6.24 -9.90 -2.39
CA PRO A 128 -6.26 -8.48 -2.76
C PRO A 128 -7.67 -7.89 -2.57
N ASP A 129 -7.73 -6.58 -2.35
CA ASP A 129 -8.96 -5.82 -2.45
C ASP A 129 -9.48 -5.80 -3.90
N ASN A 130 -10.79 -6.00 -4.07
CA ASN A 130 -11.45 -6.02 -5.38
C ASN A 130 -12.90 -5.52 -5.25
N PRO A 131 -13.28 -4.38 -5.87
CA PRO A 131 -12.40 -3.46 -6.62
C PRO A 131 -11.29 -2.93 -5.72
N ASN A 132 -10.11 -2.68 -6.31
CA ASN A 132 -8.98 -2.19 -5.52
C ASN A 132 -9.07 -0.68 -5.28
N HIS A 133 -8.55 -0.22 -4.15
CA HIS A 133 -8.61 1.18 -3.74
C HIS A 133 -7.76 2.13 -4.60
N GLU A 134 -6.93 1.62 -5.50
CA GLU A 134 -6.18 2.42 -6.50
C GLU A 134 -6.92 2.50 -7.85
N GLU A 135 -8.09 1.88 -7.98
CA GLU A 135 -8.93 2.01 -9.17
C GLU A 135 -9.44 3.44 -9.37
N GLY A 136 -9.81 3.73 -10.61
CA GLY A 136 -10.38 5.03 -10.97
C GLY A 136 -11.67 5.32 -10.20
N MET A 137 -11.60 6.27 -9.28
CA MET A 137 -12.75 6.76 -8.53
C MET A 137 -13.44 7.93 -9.28
N PRO A 138 -14.76 7.87 -9.55
CA PRO A 138 -15.50 8.98 -10.13
C PRO A 138 -15.46 10.22 -9.23
N SER A 139 -15.38 11.42 -9.83
CA SER A 139 -15.28 12.68 -9.09
C SER A 139 -14.24 12.66 -7.96
N PHE A 140 -13.07 12.07 -8.24
CA PHE A 140 -12.02 11.74 -7.27
C PHE A 140 -11.82 12.77 -6.16
N LEU A 141 -11.71 14.07 -6.49
CA LEU A 141 -11.49 15.13 -5.49
C LEU A 141 -12.67 15.29 -4.53
N GLU A 142 -13.89 15.34 -5.06
CA GLU A 142 -15.11 15.51 -4.25
C GLU A 142 -15.39 14.27 -3.39
N ALA A 143 -15.21 13.07 -3.97
CA ALA A 143 -15.30 11.83 -3.23
C ALA A 143 -14.23 11.74 -2.12
N SER A 144 -12.99 12.16 -2.43
CA SER A 144 -11.88 12.22 -1.46
C SER A 144 -12.15 13.15 -0.31
N ASP A 145 -12.66 14.35 -0.60
CA ASP A 145 -13.04 15.31 0.42
C ASP A 145 -14.15 14.73 1.30
N ARG A 146 -15.14 14.06 0.70
CA ARG A 146 -16.29 13.52 1.43
C ARG A 146 -15.92 12.40 2.40
N TYR A 147 -15.16 11.39 1.96
CA TYR A 147 -14.74 10.34 2.89
C TYR A 147 -13.70 10.86 3.89
N THR A 148 -12.89 11.87 3.54
CA THR A 148 -11.98 12.52 4.50
C THR A 148 -12.77 13.21 5.62
N SER A 149 -13.87 13.91 5.30
CA SER A 149 -14.74 14.50 6.32
C SER A 149 -15.38 13.45 7.22
N TYR A 150 -15.82 12.32 6.66
CA TYR A 150 -16.32 11.19 7.47
C TYR A 150 -15.25 10.70 8.46
N THR A 151 -14.04 10.43 7.98
CA THR A 151 -12.93 9.98 8.83
C THR A 151 -12.59 11.00 9.91
N GLN A 152 -12.61 12.29 9.61
CA GLN A 152 -12.36 13.34 10.61
C GLN A 152 -13.39 13.33 11.73
N GLU A 153 -14.67 13.16 11.43
CA GLU A 153 -15.72 13.04 12.45
C GLU A 153 -15.53 11.76 13.28
N ALA A 154 -15.33 10.62 12.62
CA ALA A 154 -15.12 9.34 13.29
C ALA A 154 -13.89 9.32 14.21
N ASP A 155 -12.78 9.92 13.78
CA ASP A 155 -11.52 9.92 14.54
C ASP A 155 -11.53 10.90 15.73
N ASN A 156 -12.32 11.98 15.66
CA ASN A 156 -12.24 13.09 16.62
C ASN A 156 -13.49 13.25 17.50
N ASN A 157 -14.55 12.48 17.27
CA ASN A 157 -15.78 12.53 18.04
C ASN A 157 -16.10 11.15 18.65
N ALA A 158 -15.88 11.01 19.96
CA ALA A 158 -16.10 9.76 20.68
C ALA A 158 -17.56 9.29 20.72
N ASP A 159 -18.51 10.21 20.46
CA ASP A 159 -19.95 9.92 20.41
C ASP A 159 -20.47 9.76 18.97
N PHE A 160 -19.57 9.72 17.97
CA PHE A 160 -19.95 9.55 16.57
C PHE A 160 -20.62 8.19 16.33
N ASP A 161 -21.80 8.22 15.73
CA ASP A 161 -22.50 7.02 15.28
C ASP A 161 -21.89 6.55 13.95
N VAL A 162 -20.97 5.58 14.05
CA VAL A 162 -20.22 5.03 12.90
C VAL A 162 -21.18 4.44 11.86
N ASP A 163 -22.20 3.70 12.28
CA ASP A 163 -23.12 3.02 11.36
C ASP A 163 -23.96 4.05 10.60
N ALA A 164 -24.56 5.02 11.32
CA ALA A 164 -25.31 6.09 10.68
C ALA A 164 -24.42 6.99 9.78
N GLY A 165 -23.16 7.19 10.18
CA GLY A 165 -22.17 7.91 9.40
C GLY A 165 -21.80 7.20 8.10
N LEU A 166 -21.68 5.87 8.12
CA LEU A 166 -21.43 5.05 6.93
C LEU A 166 -22.62 5.08 5.97
N ASP A 167 -23.84 4.97 6.49
CA ASP A 167 -25.07 5.10 5.68
C ASP A 167 -25.12 6.47 4.96
N ALA A 168 -24.79 7.55 5.67
CA ALA A 168 -24.71 8.88 5.11
C ALA A 168 -23.59 9.01 4.07
N LEU A 169 -22.39 8.47 4.37
CA LEU A 169 -21.26 8.48 3.45
C LEU A 169 -21.62 7.75 2.14
N GLN A 170 -22.26 6.60 2.22
CA GLN A 170 -22.68 5.83 1.04
C GLN A 170 -23.67 6.63 0.19
N ALA A 171 -24.68 7.26 0.81
CA ALA A 171 -25.66 8.07 0.10
C ALA A 171 -25.02 9.28 -0.60
N ASP A 172 -24.10 9.97 0.09
CA ASP A 172 -23.41 11.14 -0.45
C ASP A 172 -22.48 10.77 -1.60
N LEU A 173 -21.70 9.68 -1.46
CA LEU A 173 -20.84 9.18 -2.53
C LEU A 173 -21.65 8.76 -3.75
N GLN A 174 -22.81 8.11 -3.56
CA GLN A 174 -23.69 7.77 -4.67
C GLN A 174 -24.16 9.01 -5.44
N ALA A 175 -24.57 10.07 -4.73
CA ALA A 175 -24.98 11.32 -5.36
C ALA A 175 -23.83 12.00 -6.14
N ILE A 176 -22.61 12.00 -5.57
CA ILE A 176 -21.39 12.53 -6.21
C ILE A 176 -21.08 11.75 -7.51
N PHE A 177 -21.22 10.43 -7.47
CA PHE A 177 -20.95 9.57 -8.62
C PHE A 177 -22.02 9.71 -9.71
N ASP A 178 -23.29 9.82 -9.33
CA ASP A 178 -24.40 10.01 -10.26
C ASP A 178 -24.27 11.35 -11.01
N ALA A 179 -23.87 12.42 -10.32
CA ALA A 179 -23.66 13.74 -10.93
C ALA A 179 -22.51 13.78 -11.95
N ARG A 180 -21.57 12.82 -11.89
CA ARG A 180 -20.46 12.67 -12.84
C ARG A 180 -20.86 11.93 -14.11
N ALA A 181 -21.90 11.10 -14.04
CA ALA A 181 -22.39 10.32 -15.16
C ALA A 181 -23.24 11.15 -16.14
N GLU A 182 -23.66 12.35 -15.73
CA GLU A 182 -24.31 13.39 -16.55
C GLU A 182 -23.31 14.27 -17.32
#